data_AF-A0A6L2JPB2-F1
#
_entry.id   AF-A0A6L2JPB2-F1
#
_cell.length_a   1.000
_cell.length_b   1.000
_cell.length_c   1.000
_cell.angle_alpha   90.00
_cell.angle_beta   90.00
_cell.angle_gamma   90.00
#
_symmetry.space_group_name_H-M   'P 1'
#
loop_
_entity.id
_entity.type
_entity.pdbx_description
1 polymer ?
#
loop_
_entity_poly.entity_id
_entity_poly.type
_entity_poly.pdbx_seq_one_letter_code
_entity_poly.pdbx_strand_id
1 'polypeptide(L)'
;MILEFIENGPLIWPTIEENEVTKAKKYPELYATEATQVDCDVKATNIILQGLPPEVYALVSNHRIAKELWERIQLLIQGTLLTKQER
;
A
#
# COMPACT_ATOMS: atom_id res chain seq x y z
N MET A 1 1.31 -2.45 1.39
CA MET A 1 0.37 -3.53 0.99
C MET A 1 -0.17 -3.21 -0.38
N ILE A 2 -0.24 -4.17 -1.31
CA ILE A 2 -0.68 -4.01 -2.72
C ILE A 2 -1.88 -3.07 -2.92
N LEU A 3 -2.87 -3.13 -2.04
CA LEU A 3 -4.13 -2.39 -2.18
C LEU A 3 -4.06 -0.96 -1.63
N GLU A 4 -3.15 -0.70 -0.67
CA GLU A 4 -2.76 0.64 -0.22
C GLU A 4 -2.07 1.42 -1.37
N PHE A 5 -1.37 0.69 -2.25
CA PHE A 5 -0.83 1.18 -3.52
C PHE A 5 -1.92 1.41 -4.59
N ILE A 6 -3.06 0.71 -4.54
CA ILE A 6 -4.19 0.97 -5.46
C ILE A 6 -4.86 2.29 -5.12
N GLU A 7 -5.03 2.56 -3.83
CA GLU A 7 -5.66 3.78 -3.32
C GLU A 7 -4.77 5.02 -3.45
N ASN A 8 -3.47 4.89 -3.18
CA ASN A 8 -2.52 6.02 -3.15
C ASN A 8 -1.62 6.12 -4.39
N GLY A 9 -1.73 5.17 -5.32
CA GLY A 9 -0.90 5.10 -6.52
C GLY A 9 0.43 4.35 -6.32
N PRO A 10 1.17 4.09 -7.42
CA PRO A 10 2.27 3.12 -7.50
C PRO A 10 3.52 3.43 -6.64
N LEU A 11 3.53 4.47 -5.81
CA LEU A 11 4.72 4.95 -5.11
C LEU A 11 4.36 5.51 -3.71
N ILE A 12 3.91 4.67 -2.78
CA ILE A 12 4.07 5.01 -1.35
C ILE A 12 5.51 4.66 -0.97
N TRP A 13 6.32 5.70 -0.78
CA TRP A 13 7.66 5.53 -0.23
C TRP A 13 7.60 5.39 1.30
N PRO A 14 8.36 4.47 1.90
CA PRO A 14 8.50 4.40 3.36
C PRO A 14 8.96 5.74 3.92
N THR A 15 8.39 6.21 5.03
CA THR A 15 8.75 7.49 5.65
C THR A 15 9.64 7.29 6.87
N ILE A 16 10.52 8.27 7.14
CA ILE A 16 11.29 8.41 8.38
C ILE A 16 11.00 9.74 9.03
N GLU A 17 10.97 9.76 10.35
CA GLU A 17 11.06 10.99 11.11
C GLU A 17 12.53 11.34 11.34
N GLU A 18 12.98 12.41 10.72
CA GLU A 18 14.31 12.98 10.91
C GLU A 18 14.13 14.40 11.43
N ASN A 19 14.56 14.67 12.68
CA ASN A 19 14.43 15.97 13.34
C ASN A 19 12.98 16.51 13.38
N GLU A 20 12.01 15.69 13.82
CA GLU A 20 10.57 16.02 13.89
C GLU A 20 9.92 16.31 12.52
N VAL A 21 10.63 16.07 11.42
CA VAL A 21 10.09 16.17 10.06
C VAL A 21 9.95 14.78 9.46
N THR A 22 8.73 14.41 9.11
CA THR A 22 8.44 13.17 8.38
C THR A 22 8.84 13.33 6.91
N LYS A 23 9.80 12.53 6.44
CA LYS A 23 10.31 12.56 5.06
C LYS A 23 10.31 11.16 4.44
N ALA A 24 10.02 11.05 3.15
CA ALA A 24 10.12 9.80 2.41
C ALA A 24 11.59 9.32 2.29
N LYS A 25 11.90 8.08 2.70
CA LYS A 25 13.20 7.39 2.55
C LYS A 25 13.51 7.16 1.09
N LYS A 26 14.70 7.48 0.61
CA LYS A 26 15.11 7.03 -0.73
C LYS A 26 15.33 5.51 -0.74
N TYR A 27 15.21 4.86 -1.91
CA TYR A 27 15.40 3.41 -2.05
C TYR A 27 16.71 2.87 -1.41
N PRO A 28 17.87 3.57 -1.51
CA PRO A 28 19.11 3.13 -0.85
C PRO A 28 19.11 3.25 0.68
N GLU A 29 18.15 3.99 1.24
CA GLU A 29 17.98 4.24 2.68
C GLU A 29 16.98 3.26 3.31
N LEU A 30 16.42 2.34 2.51
CA LEU A 30 15.51 1.30 2.96
C LEU A 30 16.26 0.18 3.68
N TYR A 31 15.69 -0.31 4.77
CA TYR A 31 16.12 -1.58 5.36
C TYR A 31 15.83 -2.74 4.39
N ALA A 32 16.57 -3.83 4.53
CA ALA A 32 16.44 -5.00 3.64
C ALA A 32 14.99 -5.55 3.58
N THR A 33 14.27 -5.50 4.70
CA THR A 33 12.86 -5.93 4.79
C THR A 33 11.91 -4.96 4.09
N GLU A 34 12.13 -3.64 4.21
CA GLU A 34 11.34 -2.61 3.53
C GLU A 34 11.58 -2.63 2.01
N ALA A 35 12.84 -2.76 1.58
CA ALA A 35 13.18 -2.86 0.17
C ALA A 35 12.53 -4.11 -0.47
N THR A 36 12.55 -5.24 0.24
CA THR A 36 11.87 -6.47 -0.21
C THR A 36 10.36 -6.27 -0.34
N GLN A 37 9.74 -5.57 0.60
CA GLN A 37 8.32 -5.27 0.55
C GLN A 37 7.96 -4.34 -0.62
N VAL A 38 8.75 -3.28 -0.85
CA VAL A 38 8.58 -2.37 -1.98
C VAL A 38 8.73 -3.10 -3.32
N ASP A 39 9.72 -3.99 -3.44
CA ASP A 39 9.90 -4.81 -4.66
C ASP A 39 8.72 -5.74 -4.92
N CYS A 40 8.17 -6.36 -3.87
CA CYS A 40 6.98 -7.20 -3.97
C CYS A 40 5.74 -6.38 -4.36
N ASP A 41 5.54 -5.21 -3.75
CA ASP A 41 4.41 -4.32 -4.05
C ASP A 41 4.51 -3.81 -5.50
N VAL A 42 5.69 -3.38 -5.97
CA VAL A 42 5.93 -2.98 -7.37
C VAL A 42 5.66 -4.12 -8.36
N LYS A 43 6.12 -5.34 -8.07
CA LYS A 43 5.85 -6.52 -8.92
C LYS A 43 4.36 -6.82 -9.02
N ALA A 44 3.65 -6.75 -7.91
CA ALA A 44 2.22 -6.99 -7.90
C ALA A 44 1.44 -5.88 -8.62
N THR A 45 1.83 -4.62 -8.47
CA THR A 45 1.28 -3.51 -9.27
C THR A 45 1.49 -3.73 -10.76
N ASN A 46 2.70 -4.15 -11.15
CA ASN A 46 2.98 -4.46 -12.56
C ASN A 46 2.13 -5.62 -13.08
N ILE A 47 1.88 -6.67 -12.29
CA ILE A 47 1.00 -7.78 -12.66
C ILE A 47 -0.45 -7.30 -12.82
N ILE A 48 -0.95 -6.47 -11.90
CA ILE A 48 -2.30 -5.91 -11.94
C ILE A 48 -2.46 -4.99 -13.16
N LEU A 49 -1.50 -4.10 -13.41
CA LEU A 49 -1.52 -3.16 -14.54
C LEU A 49 -1.27 -3.82 -15.90
N GLN A 50 -0.54 -4.94 -15.95
CA GLN A 50 -0.38 -5.70 -17.19
C GLN A 50 -1.59 -6.60 -17.46
N GLY A 51 -2.28 -7.07 -16.41
CA GLY A 51 -3.50 -7.87 -16.52
C GLY A 51 -4.77 -7.05 -16.75
N LEU A 52 -4.76 -5.75 -16.38
CA LEU A 52 -5.89 -4.85 -16.52
C LEU A 52 -5.54 -3.68 -17.45
N PRO A 53 -6.40 -3.35 -18.43
CA PRO A 53 -6.27 -2.09 -19.16
C PRO A 53 -6.22 -0.89 -18.18
N PRO A 54 -5.34 0.10 -18.40
CA PRO A 54 -5.20 1.27 -17.51
C PRO A 54 -6.52 1.98 -17.21
N GLU A 55 -7.45 1.99 -18.16
CA GLU A 55 -8.79 2.58 -18.05
C GLU A 55 -9.66 1.82 -17.04
N VAL A 56 -9.54 0.49 -17.00
CA VAL A 56 -10.27 -0.36 -16.05
C VAL A 56 -9.71 -0.18 -14.65
N TYR A 57 -8.38 -0.11 -14.51
CA TYR A 57 -7.75 0.22 -13.23
C TYR A 57 -8.21 1.58 -12.70
N ALA A 58 -8.19 2.62 -13.56
CA ALA A 58 -8.63 3.96 -13.21
C ALA A 58 -10.13 4.01 -12.85
N LEU A 59 -10.97 3.23 -13.53
CA LEU A 59 -12.40 3.16 -13.22
C LEU A 59 -12.63 2.53 -11.84
N VAL A 60 -11.95 1.42 -11.54
CA VAL A 60 -12.08 0.70 -10.28
C VAL A 60 -11.53 1.54 -9.11
N SER A 61 -10.38 2.20 -9.29
CA SER A 61 -9.77 3.03 -8.24
C SER A 61 -10.55 4.31 -7.92
N ASN A 62 -11.28 4.85 -8.89
CA ASN A 62 -12.15 6.02 -8.68
C ASN A 62 -13.55 5.65 -8.16
N HIS A 63 -13.91 4.36 -8.13
CA HIS A 63 -15.24 3.94 -7.75
C HIS A 63 -15.45 4.01 -6.23
N ARG A 64 -16.45 4.79 -5.79
CA ARG A 64 -16.78 4.99 -4.37
C ARG A 64 -16.95 3.68 -3.59
N ILE A 65 -17.65 2.68 -4.15
CA ILE A 65 -17.85 1.39 -3.49
C ILE A 65 -16.53 0.62 -3.31
N ALA A 66 -15.58 0.76 -4.24
CA ALA A 66 -14.29 0.10 -4.12
C ALA A 66 -13.49 0.70 -2.95
N LYS A 67 -13.53 2.03 -2.78
CA LYS A 67 -12.94 2.73 -1.63
C LYS A 67 -13.59 2.34 -0.30
N GLU A 68 -14.92 2.38 -0.22
CA GLU A 68 -15.65 2.00 1.00
C GLU A 68 -15.43 0.53 1.39
N LEU A 69 -15.36 -0.39 0.41
CA LEU A 69 -15.06 -1.80 0.66
C LEU A 69 -13.64 -1.97 1.21
N TRP A 70 -12.70 -1.19 0.70
CA TRP A 70 -11.31 -1.21 1.14
C TRP A 70 -11.14 -0.70 2.57
N GLU A 71 -11.74 0.44 2.91
CA GLU A 71 -11.74 0.98 4.28
C GLU A 71 -12.27 -0.06 5.28
N ARG A 72 -13.31 -0.82 4.90
CA ARG A 72 -13.84 -1.91 5.75
C ARG A 72 -12.86 -3.07 5.90
N ILE A 73 -12.16 -3.45 4.84
CA ILE A 73 -11.11 -4.49 4.90
C ILE A 73 -9.97 -4.03 5.82
N GLN A 74 -9.55 -2.77 5.73
CA GLN A 74 -8.55 -2.18 6.62
C GLN A 74 -8.97 -2.26 8.09
N LEU A 75 -10.19 -1.84 8.40
CA LEU A 75 -10.74 -1.91 9.76
C LEU A 75 -10.78 -3.35 10.30
N LEU A 76 -11.11 -4.33 9.45
CA LEU A 76 -11.11 -5.75 9.82
C LEU A 76 -9.69 -6.27 10.10
N ILE A 77 -8.71 -5.91 9.28
CA ILE A 77 -7.30 -6.30 9.46
C ILE A 77 -6.72 -5.67 10.74
N GLN A 78 -7.00 -4.39 10.99
CA GLN A 78 -6.55 -3.70 12.20
C GLN A 78 -7.22 -4.27 13.46
N GLY A 79 -8.53 -4.50 13.43
CA GLY A 79 -9.25 -5.13 14.54
C GLY A 79 -8.79 -6.57 14.83
N THR A 80 -8.35 -7.30 13.82
CA THR A 80 -7.77 -8.66 14.00
C THR A 80 -6.32 -8.64 14.47
N LEU A 81 -5.57 -7.55 14.28
CA LEU A 81 -4.23 -7.38 14.86
C LEU A 81 -4.29 -7.04 16.35
N LEU A 82 -5.22 -6.19 16.78
CA LEU A 82 -5.41 -5.85 18.21
C LEU A 82 -5.72 -7.08 19.08
N THR A 83 -6.53 -8.01 18.57
CA THR A 83 -6.90 -9.24 19.29
C THR A 83 -5.78 -10.29 19.35
N LYS A 84 -4.70 -10.13 18.58
CA LYS A 84 -3.51 -11.00 18.64
C LYS A 84 -2.44 -10.51 19.61
N GLN A 85 -2.45 -9.23 19.98
CA GLN A 85 -1.44 -8.63 20.85
C GLN A 85 -1.78 -8.74 22.35
N GLU A 86 -3.03 -9.04 22.69
CA GLU A 86 -3.47 -9.31 24.08
C GLU A 86 -3.21 -10.75 24.57
N ARG A 87 -2.29 -11.50 23.94
CA ARG A 87 -1.94 -12.87 24.36
C ARG A 87 -0.48 -13.04 24.70
#